data_AF-A0A838HVC2-F1
#
_entry.id   AF-A0A838HVC2-F1
#
_cell.length_a   1.000
_cell.length_b   1.000
_cell.length_c   1.000
_cell.angle_alpha   90.00
_cell.angle_beta   90.00
_cell.angle_gamma   90.00
#
_symmetry.space_group_name_H-M   'P 1'
#
loop_
_entity.id
_entity.type
_entity.pdbx_description
1 polymer ?
#
loop_
_entity_poly.entity_id
_entity_poly.type
_entity_poly.pdbx_seq_one_letter_code
_entity_poly.pdbx_strand_id
1 'polypeptide(L)'
;MARKDYGRTRSGEPITEELVEKLAAKAEEGFDVDEILRRRGGRPPMGAAAASVESVRLDPALSQALRQRAEQEGRTNSDLIRAALRPYLQAS
;
A
#
# COMPACT_ATOMS: atom_id res chain seq x y z
N MET A 1 -3.56 -28.32 -30.63
CA MET A 1 -2.55 -27.46 -29.96
C MET A 1 -2.84 -27.50 -28.48
N ALA A 2 -1.86 -27.81 -27.63
CA ALA A 2 -2.08 -27.92 -26.19
C ALA A 2 -2.37 -26.52 -25.61
N ARG A 3 -3.43 -26.39 -24.79
CA ARG A 3 -3.71 -25.16 -24.04
C ARG A 3 -2.55 -24.93 -23.07
N LYS A 4 -1.79 -23.85 -23.26
CA LYS A 4 -0.79 -23.40 -22.30
C LYS A 4 -1.52 -22.85 -21.07
N ASP A 5 -1.13 -23.32 -19.89
CA ASP A 5 -1.63 -22.80 -18.62
C ASP A 5 -0.69 -21.69 -18.15
N TYR A 6 -1.18 -20.44 -18.18
CA TYR A 6 -0.45 -19.26 -17.71
C TYR A 6 -0.75 -18.93 -16.24
N GLY A 7 -1.52 -19.77 -15.54
CA GLY A 7 -1.92 -19.56 -14.15
C GLY A 7 -3.25 -18.81 -14.01
N ARG A 8 -3.44 -18.15 -12.85
CA ARG A 8 -4.67 -17.43 -12.51
C ARG A 8 -4.38 -16.00 -12.08
N THR A 9 -5.33 -15.10 -12.34
CA THR A 9 -5.31 -13.72 -11.86
C THR A 9 -5.49 -13.68 -10.33
N ARG A 10 -5.27 -12.50 -9.73
CA ARG A 10 -5.54 -12.28 -8.29
C ARG A 10 -7.01 -12.55 -7.91
N SER A 11 -7.95 -12.37 -8.84
CA SER A 11 -9.38 -12.70 -8.63
C SER A 11 -9.70 -14.18 -8.85
N GLY A 12 -8.72 -15.01 -9.24
CA GLY A 12 -8.89 -16.44 -9.47
C GLY A 12 -9.32 -16.81 -10.89
N GLU A 13 -9.39 -15.85 -11.81
CA GLU A 13 -9.75 -16.12 -13.21
C GLU A 13 -8.57 -16.76 -13.97
N PRO A 14 -8.80 -17.74 -14.86
CA PRO A 14 -7.74 -18.37 -15.62
C PRO A 14 -7.13 -17.40 -16.64
N ILE A 15 -5.80 -17.43 -16.76
CA ILE A 15 -5.08 -16.66 -17.77
C ILE A 15 -5.04 -17.49 -19.05
N THR A 16 -5.89 -17.14 -20.01
CA THR A 16 -5.96 -17.80 -21.32
C THR A 16 -5.09 -17.10 -22.36
N GLU A 17 -4.81 -17.77 -23.48
CA GLU A 17 -4.06 -17.17 -24.60
C GLU A 17 -4.79 -15.93 -25.13
N GLU A 18 -6.13 -15.97 -25.21
CA GLU A 18 -6.94 -14.84 -25.64
C GLU A 18 -6.84 -13.65 -24.68
N LEU A 19 -6.72 -13.91 -23.37
CA LEU A 19 -6.48 -12.85 -22.39
C LEU A 19 -5.08 -12.23 -22.58
N VAL A 20 -4.07 -13.06 -22.83
CA VAL A 20 -2.69 -12.60 -23.08
C VAL A 20 -2.63 -11.74 -24.34
N GLU A 21 -3.20 -12.20 -25.45
CA GLU A 21 -3.25 -11.44 -26.70
C GLU A 21 -3.99 -10.10 -26.53
N LYS A 22 -5.12 -10.10 -25.82
CA LYS A 22 -5.87 -8.88 -25.52
C LYS A 22 -5.03 -7.89 -24.69
N LEU A 23 -4.30 -8.38 -23.70
CA LEU A 23 -3.45 -7.53 -22.86
C LEU A 23 -2.23 -7.01 -23.63
N ALA A 24 -1.66 -7.82 -24.53
CA ALA A 24 -0.56 -7.42 -25.41
C ALA A 24 -1.00 -6.30 -26.38
N ALA A 25 -2.12 -6.50 -27.09
CA ALA A 25 -2.67 -5.49 -28.00
C ALA A 25 -2.96 -4.16 -27.29
N LYS A 26 -3.51 -4.23 -26.06
CA LYS A 26 -3.75 -3.04 -25.24
C LYS A 26 -2.46 -2.33 -24.83
N ALA A 27 -1.38 -3.06 -24.59
CA ALA A 27 -0.09 -2.46 -24.26
C ALA A 27 0.55 -1.79 -25.49
N GLU A 28 0.39 -2.40 -26.66
CA GLU A 28 0.89 -1.88 -27.95
C GLU A 28 0.12 -0.65 -28.44
N GLU A 29 -1.20 -0.58 -28.20
CA GLU A 29 -2.03 0.61 -28.43
C GLU A 29 -1.50 1.84 -27.65
N GLY A 30 -0.83 1.58 -26.52
CA GLY A 30 -0.31 2.60 -25.63
C GLY A 30 -1.38 3.15 -24.69
N PHE A 31 -0.92 3.83 -23.64
CA PHE A 31 -1.80 4.49 -22.68
C PHE A 31 -1.64 6.00 -22.78
N ASP A 32 -2.75 6.74 -22.69
CA ASP A 32 -2.71 8.21 -22.58
C ASP A 32 -2.06 8.60 -21.24
N VAL A 33 -0.82 9.10 -21.33
CA VAL A 33 -0.03 9.55 -20.18
C VAL A 33 -0.70 10.73 -19.49
N ASP A 34 -1.37 11.62 -20.22
CA ASP A 34 -2.04 12.79 -19.65
C ASP A 34 -3.30 12.36 -18.87
N GLU A 35 -4.04 11.34 -19.34
CA GLU A 35 -5.12 10.75 -18.54
C GLU A 35 -4.60 10.07 -17.27
N ILE A 36 -3.49 9.33 -17.36
CA ILE A 36 -2.89 8.63 -16.20
C ILE A 36 -2.39 9.62 -15.15
N LEU A 37 -1.70 10.69 -15.57
CA LEU A 37 -1.15 11.68 -14.66
C LEU A 37 -2.25 12.54 -14.01
N ARG A 38 -3.35 12.83 -14.72
CA ARG A 38 -4.52 13.53 -14.15
C ARG A 38 -5.14 12.78 -12.97
N ARG A 39 -5.01 11.45 -12.91
CA ARG A 39 -5.53 10.63 -11.80
C ARG A 39 -4.63 10.62 -10.56
N ARG A 40 -3.43 11.22 -10.60
CA ARG A 40 -2.51 11.23 -9.47
C ARG A 40 -2.71 12.45 -8.58
N GLY A 41 -3.76 12.39 -7.76
CA GLY A 41 -3.58 12.92 -6.40
C GLY A 41 -2.37 12.21 -5.79
N GLY A 42 -1.49 12.95 -5.11
CA GLY A 42 -0.36 12.37 -4.39
C GLY A 42 -0.79 11.34 -3.34
N ARG A 43 0.13 10.93 -2.47
CA ARG A 43 -0.27 10.12 -1.30
C ARG A 43 -1.43 10.85 -0.59
N PRO A 44 -2.57 10.17 -0.31
CA PRO A 44 -3.69 10.80 0.37
C PRO A 44 -3.23 11.55 1.62
N PRO A 45 -3.75 12.77 1.86
CA PRO A 45 -3.42 13.53 3.05
C PRO A 45 -3.84 12.77 4.31
N MET A 46 -3.20 13.09 5.43
CA MET A 46 -3.58 12.56 6.73
C MET A 46 -4.19 13.69 7.56
N GLY A 47 -5.53 13.77 7.56
CA GLY A 47 -6.25 14.90 8.13
C GLY A 47 -6.35 16.05 7.12
N ALA A 48 -6.05 17.28 7.56
CA ALA A 48 -6.23 18.48 6.75
C ALA A 48 -5.12 18.72 5.70
N ALA A 49 -3.98 18.01 5.78
CA ALA A 49 -2.82 18.24 4.92
C ALA A 49 -1.99 16.95 4.70
N ALA A 50 -0.96 17.05 3.87
CA ALA A 50 0.03 15.99 3.71
C ALA A 50 0.73 15.70 5.06
N ALA A 51 0.93 14.41 5.36
CA ALA A 51 1.70 14.01 6.54
C ALA A 51 3.19 14.31 6.35
N SER A 52 3.84 14.87 7.38
CA SER A 52 5.30 14.83 7.51
C SER A 52 5.76 13.48 8.09
N VAL A 53 7.00 13.11 7.82
CA VAL A 53 7.65 11.93 8.40
C VAL A 53 8.71 12.42 9.38
N GLU A 54 8.47 12.16 10.66
CA GLU A 54 9.43 12.46 11.72
C GLU A 54 10.24 11.20 12.05
N SER A 55 11.57 11.27 11.94
CA SER A 55 12.45 10.15 12.26
C SER A 55 12.77 10.10 13.75
N VAL A 56 12.36 9.02 14.43
CA VAL A 56 12.63 8.80 15.86
C VAL A 56 13.53 7.59 16.04
N ARG A 57 14.62 7.74 16.80
CA ARG A 57 15.48 6.62 17.19
C ARG A 57 14.86 5.91 18.39
N LEU A 58 14.56 4.63 18.23
CA LEU A 58 14.11 3.75 19.31
C LEU A 58 15.25 2.83 19.68
N ASP A 59 15.46 2.60 20.97
CA ASP A 59 16.33 1.51 21.39
C ASP A 59 15.73 0.15 20.97
N PRO A 60 16.54 -0.90 20.85
CA PRO A 60 16.07 -2.20 20.35
C PRO A 60 14.93 -2.80 21.19
N ALA A 61 14.94 -2.62 22.51
CA ALA A 61 13.92 -3.18 23.40
C ALA A 61 12.58 -2.47 23.19
N LEU A 62 12.59 -1.13 23.10
CA LEU A 62 11.38 -0.36 22.79
C LEU A 62 10.82 -0.67 21.41
N SER A 63 11.69 -0.81 20.40
CA SER A 63 11.25 -1.22 19.06
C SER A 63 10.62 -2.61 19.05
N GLN A 64 11.14 -3.55 19.87
CA GLN A 64 10.58 -4.90 19.97
C GLN A 64 9.22 -4.89 20.67
N ALA A 65 9.11 -4.18 21.80
CA ALA A 65 7.85 -4.02 22.52
C ALA A 65 6.75 -3.40 21.65
N LEU A 66 7.10 -2.38 20.85
CA LEU A 66 6.17 -1.76 19.91
C LEU A 66 5.66 -2.76 18.86
N ARG A 67 6.55 -3.56 18.26
CA ARG A 67 6.17 -4.57 17.26
C ARG A 67 5.26 -5.64 17.85
N GLN A 68 5.61 -6.17 19.02
CA GLN A 68 4.78 -7.17 19.72
C GLN A 68 3.39 -6.63 20.01
N ARG A 69 3.29 -5.37 20.45
CA ARG A 69 2.00 -4.74 20.72
C ARG A 69 1.19 -4.52 19.43
N ALA A 70 1.84 -4.13 18.34
CA ALA A 70 1.23 -3.95 17.02
C ALA A 70 0.62 -5.25 16.51
N GLU A 71 1.36 -6.35 16.61
CA GLU A 71 0.90 -7.69 16.25
C GLU A 71 -0.29 -8.14 17.10
N GLN A 72 -0.23 -7.97 18.42
CA GLN A 72 -1.31 -8.31 19.34
C GLN A 72 -2.61 -7.54 19.05
N GLU A 73 -2.51 -6.26 18.70
CA GLU A 73 -3.67 -5.41 18.39
C GLU A 73 -4.12 -5.49 16.92
N GLY A 74 -3.37 -6.18 16.05
CA GLY A 74 -3.64 -6.18 14.61
C GLY A 74 -3.51 -4.80 13.96
N ARG A 75 -2.61 -3.95 14.48
CA ARG A 75 -2.40 -2.56 14.07
C ARG A 75 -1.00 -2.33 13.54
N THR A 76 -0.78 -1.21 12.86
CA THR A 76 0.59 -0.83 12.45
C THR A 76 1.33 -0.12 13.59
N ASN A 77 2.66 -0.21 13.59
CA ASN A 77 3.52 0.55 14.52
C ASN A 77 3.20 2.06 14.48
N SER A 78 3.02 2.62 13.29
CA SER A 78 2.70 4.04 13.10
C SER A 78 1.33 4.42 13.67
N ASP A 79 0.35 3.52 13.67
CA ASP A 79 -0.95 3.77 14.28
C ASP A 79 -0.86 3.78 15.81
N LEU A 80 -0.07 2.87 16.38
CA LEU A 80 0.18 2.83 17.82
C LEU A 80 0.94 4.07 18.30
N ILE A 81 2.04 4.44 17.62
CA ILE A 81 2.81 5.64 17.95
C ILE A 81 1.90 6.88 17.97
N ARG A 82 1.09 7.08 16.92
CA ARG A 82 0.17 8.22 16.85
C ARG A 82 -0.91 8.17 17.92
N ALA A 83 -1.44 6.99 18.23
CA ALA A 83 -2.42 6.82 19.29
C ALA A 83 -1.84 7.13 20.68
N ALA A 84 -0.56 6.80 20.92
CA ALA A 84 0.14 7.14 22.16
C ALA A 84 0.48 8.63 22.28
N LEU A 85 0.84 9.30 21.17
CA LEU A 85 1.19 10.72 21.17
C LEU A 85 0.01 11.64 21.49
N ARG A 86 -1.21 11.32 21.03
CA ARG A 86 -2.40 12.16 21.27
C ARG A 86 -2.67 12.43 22.76
N PRO A 87 -2.86 11.41 23.63
CA PRO A 87 -3.10 11.65 25.04
C PRO A 87 -1.88 12.24 25.75
N TYR A 88 -0.66 11.87 25.35
CA TYR A 88 0.57 12.44 25.92
C TYR A 88 0.63 13.96 25.75
N LEU A 89 0.26 14.48 24.57
CA LEU A 89 0.25 15.91 24.28
C LEU A 89 -0.97 16.64 24.85
N GLN A 90 -2.07 15.95 25.13
CA GLN A 90 -3.26 16.55 25.77
C GLN A 90 -3.11 16.71 27.29
N ALA A 91 -2.23 15.92 27.91
CA ALA A 91 -1.96 15.97 29.34
C ALA A 91 -0.83 16.95 29.73
N SER A 92 -0.24 17.65 28.75
CA SER A 92 0.81 18.66 28.94
C SER A 92 0.30 20.08 28.84
#